data_AF-A0A534RY29-F1
#
_entry.id   AF-A0A534RY29-F1
#
_cell.length_a   1.000
_cell.length_b   1.000
_cell.length_c   1.000
_cell.angle_alpha   90.00
_cell.angle_beta   90.00
_cell.angle_gamma   90.00
#
_symmetry.space_group_name_H-M   'P 1'
#
loop_
_entity.id
_entity.type
_entity.pdbx_description
1 polymer ?
#
loop_
_entity_poly.entity_id
_entity_poly.type
_entity_poly.pdbx_seq_one_letter_code
_entity_poly.pdbx_strand_id
1 'polypeptide(L)'
;KAGVVAFTQVAALELAPRRVTVNAIAPGPVDTNLTAPLFAMAGARDAFLRHIPVGRIGRAEDIAQMILFLSSAAAEWVTGQCFYVDGGQSLVALPPYIDLVEQLLGVAPAGAPTC
;
A
#
# COMPACT_ATOMS: atom_id res chain seq x y z
N LYS A 1 -7.39 -1.59 -5.87
CA LYS A 1 -8.37 -0.58 -5.39
C LYS A 1 -8.55 0.57 -6.41
N ALA A 2 -8.72 0.25 -7.71
CA ALA A 2 -8.69 1.26 -8.78
C ALA A 2 -9.88 2.23 -8.76
N GLY A 3 -11.07 1.75 -8.36
CA GLY A 3 -12.27 2.60 -8.27
C GLY A 3 -12.14 3.75 -7.27
N VAL A 4 -11.45 3.55 -6.15
CA VAL A 4 -11.20 4.62 -5.17
C VAL A 4 -10.29 5.69 -5.76
N VAL A 5 -9.25 5.30 -6.51
CA VAL A 5 -8.34 6.25 -7.15
C VAL A 5 -9.06 7.10 -8.20
N ALA A 6 -9.88 6.47 -9.05
CA ALA A 6 -10.69 7.19 -10.03
C ALA A 6 -11.71 8.13 -9.36
N PHE A 7 -12.36 7.66 -8.29
CA PHE A 7 -13.27 8.50 -7.50
C PHE A 7 -12.56 9.72 -6.92
N THR A 8 -11.37 9.55 -6.33
CA THR A 8 -10.56 10.65 -5.80
C THR A 8 -10.28 11.72 -6.85
N GLN A 9 -9.95 11.31 -8.08
CA GLN A 9 -9.67 12.25 -9.17
C GLN A 9 -10.91 13.04 -9.59
N VAL A 10 -12.07 12.37 -9.72
CA VAL A 10 -13.33 13.05 -10.07
C VAL A 10 -13.76 13.99 -8.95
N ALA A 11 -13.77 13.52 -7.70
CA ALA A 11 -14.14 14.33 -6.55
C ALA A 11 -13.21 15.55 -6.36
N ALA A 12 -11.91 15.41 -6.63
CA ALA A 12 -10.97 16.52 -6.61
C ALA A 12 -11.35 17.62 -7.60
N LEU A 13 -11.76 17.26 -8.83
CA LEU A 13 -12.19 18.22 -9.85
C LEU A 13 -13.50 18.91 -9.47
N GLU A 14 -14.49 18.15 -8.99
CA GLU A 14 -15.81 18.68 -8.62
C GLU A 14 -15.76 19.62 -7.41
N LEU A 15 -14.87 19.35 -6.46
CA LEU A 15 -14.78 20.10 -5.21
C LEU A 15 -13.74 21.23 -5.22
N ALA A 16 -12.86 21.28 -6.22
CA ALA A 16 -11.86 22.35 -6.38
C ALA A 16 -12.46 23.78 -6.38
N PRO A 17 -13.61 24.08 -7.05
CA PRO A 17 -14.23 25.40 -6.98
C PRO A 17 -14.64 25.83 -5.56
N ARG A 18 -14.82 24.87 -4.65
CA ARG A 18 -15.13 25.10 -3.23
C ARG A 18 -13.86 25.16 -2.35
N ARG A 19 -12.67 25.16 -2.95
CA ARG A 19 -11.36 25.11 -2.26
C ARG A 19 -11.22 23.89 -1.35
N VAL A 20 -11.74 22.74 -1.79
CA VAL A 20 -11.59 21.46 -1.09
C VAL A 20 -10.67 20.55 -1.90
N THR A 21 -9.58 20.11 -1.28
CA THR A 21 -8.63 19.15 -1.85
C THR A 21 -9.07 17.72 -1.53
N VAL A 22 -8.91 16.79 -2.47
CA VAL A 22 -9.24 15.36 -2.28
C VAL A 22 -8.06 14.52 -2.72
N ASN A 23 -7.53 13.67 -1.84
CA ASN A 23 -6.40 12.79 -2.13
C ASN A 23 -6.66 11.38 -1.55
N ALA A 24 -5.97 10.39 -2.09
CA ALA A 24 -5.98 9.01 -1.60
C ALA A 24 -4.62 8.64 -1.00
N ILE A 25 -4.65 7.77 0.01
CA ILE A 25 -3.46 7.13 0.56
C ILE A 25 -3.57 5.62 0.31
N ALA A 26 -2.54 5.06 -0.31
CA ALA A 26 -2.37 3.64 -0.54
C ALA A 26 -1.31 3.09 0.45
N PRO A 27 -1.75 2.58 1.62
CA PRO A 27 -0.83 2.02 2.60
C PRO A 27 -0.28 0.65 2.15
N GLY A 28 0.97 0.39 2.51
CA GLY A 28 1.57 -0.95 2.45
C GLY A 28 1.16 -1.82 3.64
N PRO A 29 1.93 -2.87 3.97
CA PRO A 29 1.76 -3.64 5.18
C PRO A 29 2.01 -2.76 6.41
N VAL A 30 0.96 -2.55 7.20
CA VAL A 30 1.00 -1.76 8.44
C VAL A 30 0.62 -2.65 9.60
N ASP A 31 1.33 -2.52 10.72
CA ASP A 31 1.03 -3.24 11.95
C ASP A 31 -0.21 -2.63 12.63
N THR A 32 -1.29 -3.40 12.66
CA THR A 32 -2.60 -3.02 13.22
C THR A 32 -3.28 -4.27 13.78
N ASN A 33 -4.32 -4.10 14.59
CA ASN A 33 -5.13 -5.23 15.07
C ASN A 33 -5.70 -6.10 13.94
N LEU A 34 -5.94 -5.52 12.75
CA LEU A 34 -6.44 -6.25 11.59
C LEU A 34 -5.38 -7.15 10.95
N THR A 35 -4.12 -6.70 10.95
CA THR A 35 -2.99 -7.36 10.27
C THR A 35 -2.13 -8.20 11.22
N ALA A 36 -2.25 -8.01 12.53
CA ALA A 36 -1.52 -8.76 13.54
C ALA A 36 -1.63 -10.29 13.38
N PRO A 37 -2.82 -10.89 13.12
CA PRO A 37 -2.91 -12.33 12.89
C PRO A 37 -2.12 -12.82 11.67
N LEU A 38 -2.05 -11.99 10.61
CA LEU A 38 -1.28 -12.30 9.41
C LEU A 38 0.22 -12.30 9.69
N PHE A 39 0.72 -11.32 10.45
CA PHE A 39 2.13 -11.25 10.81
C PHE A 39 2.56 -12.28 11.87
N ALA A 40 1.61 -12.83 12.62
CA ALA A 40 1.86 -13.92 13.55
C ALA A 40 2.03 -15.29 12.88
N MET A 41 1.65 -15.44 11.60
CA MET A 41 1.88 -16.67 10.84
C MET A 41 3.38 -16.87 10.58
N ALA A 42 3.87 -18.09 10.80
CA ALA A 42 5.28 -18.42 10.62
C ALA A 42 5.77 -18.04 9.21
N GLY A 43 6.83 -17.22 9.12
CA GLY A 43 7.44 -16.80 7.86
C GLY A 43 6.70 -15.70 7.08
N ALA A 44 5.45 -15.35 7.45
CA ALA A 44 4.68 -14.35 6.71
C ALA A 44 5.29 -12.94 6.83
N ARG A 45 5.72 -12.55 8.03
CA ARG A 45 6.36 -11.26 8.27
C ARG A 45 7.63 -11.08 7.44
N ASP A 46 8.48 -12.11 7.39
CA ASP A 46 9.72 -12.08 6.62
C ASP A 46 9.43 -12.05 5.10
N ALA A 47 8.36 -12.70 4.66
CA ALA A 47 7.91 -12.63 3.27
C ALA A 47 7.53 -11.21 2.84
N PHE A 48 6.84 -10.45 3.68
CA PHE A 48 6.56 -9.04 3.41
C PHE A 48 7.84 -8.19 3.43
N LEU A 49 8.70 -8.38 4.44
CA LEU A 49 9.93 -7.60 4.58
C LEU A 49 10.87 -7.73 3.39
N ARG A 50 10.94 -8.90 2.73
CA ARG A 50 11.73 -9.11 1.51
C ARG A 50 11.38 -8.15 0.37
N HIS A 51 10.17 -7.59 0.39
CA HIS A 51 9.65 -6.75 -0.69
C HIS A 51 9.39 -5.32 -0.24
N ILE A 52 9.89 -4.92 0.94
CA ILE A 52 9.81 -3.54 1.43
C ILE A 52 11.24 -2.97 1.46
N PRO A 53 11.64 -2.14 0.48
CA PRO A 53 12.96 -1.53 0.42
C PRO A 53 13.41 -0.82 1.71
N VAL A 54 12.47 -0.16 2.41
CA VAL A 54 12.75 0.51 3.70
C VAL A 54 13.05 -0.48 4.84
N GLY A 55 12.84 -1.79 4.64
CA GLY A 55 13.29 -2.85 5.55
C GLY A 55 12.47 -3.00 6.83
N ARG A 56 11.26 -2.42 6.91
CA ARG A 56 10.35 -2.58 8.06
C ARG A 56 8.89 -2.56 7.65
N ILE A 57 8.05 -3.21 8.46
CA ILE A 57 6.60 -3.04 8.41
C ILE A 57 6.25 -1.61 8.85
N GLY A 58 5.24 -1.01 8.20
CA GLY A 58 4.73 0.30 8.56
C GLY A 58 4.03 0.27 9.92
N ARG A 59 3.93 1.43 10.56
CA ARG A 59 3.12 1.65 11.76
C ARG A 59 1.96 2.58 11.43
N ALA A 60 0.92 2.58 12.27
CA ALA A 60 -0.21 3.49 12.10
C ALA A 60 0.24 4.96 12.01
N GLU A 61 1.29 5.32 12.75
CA GLU A 61 1.88 6.65 12.76
C GLU A 61 2.45 7.05 11.40
N ASP A 62 3.01 6.12 10.60
CA ASP A 62 3.53 6.43 9.27
C ASP A 62 2.40 6.92 8.35
N ILE A 63 1.21 6.32 8.47
CA ILE A 63 0.02 6.75 7.72
C ILE A 63 -0.53 8.05 8.29
N ALA A 64 -0.57 8.18 9.62
CA ALA A 64 -1.07 9.37 10.30
C ALA A 64 -0.27 10.63 9.93
N GLN A 65 1.06 10.53 9.81
CA GLN A 65 1.88 11.67 9.37
C GLN A 65 1.52 12.15 7.97
N MET A 66 1.21 11.24 7.04
CA MET A 66 0.77 11.62 5.70
C MET A 66 -0.61 12.29 5.73
N ILE A 67 -1.54 11.80 6.55
CA ILE A 67 -2.85 12.42 6.74
C ILE A 67 -2.71 13.84 7.31
N LEU A 68 -1.85 14.02 8.32
CA LEU A 68 -1.57 15.32 8.92
C LEU A 68 -1.00 16.29 7.89
N PHE A 69 -0.04 15.85 7.06
CA PHE A 69 0.50 16.66 5.98
C PHE A 69 -0.60 17.08 4.98
N LEU A 70 -1.40 16.12 4.47
CA LEU A 70 -2.47 16.39 3.51
C LEU A 70 -3.59 17.26 4.07
N SER A 71 -3.76 17.30 5.39
CA SER A 71 -4.74 18.14 6.09
C SER A 71 -4.19 19.51 6.48
N SER A 72 -2.90 19.77 6.24
CA SER A 72 -2.24 21.02 6.59
C SER A 72 -2.25 22.02 5.42
N ALA A 73 -1.97 23.30 5.72
CA ALA A 73 -1.81 24.33 4.70
C ALA A 73 -0.63 24.04 3.73
N ALA A 74 0.35 23.24 4.15
CA ALA A 74 1.48 22.87 3.29
C ALA A 74 1.05 22.01 2.07
N ALA A 75 -0.13 21.40 2.12
CA ALA A 75 -0.69 20.59 1.05
C ALA A 75 -1.84 21.28 0.30
N GLU A 76 -2.02 22.59 0.45
CA GLU A 76 -3.15 23.32 -0.19
C GLU A 76 -3.18 23.21 -1.73
N TRP A 77 -2.02 22.93 -2.34
CA TRP A 77 -1.87 22.75 -3.77
C TRP A 77 -1.82 21.28 -4.23
N VAL A 78 -2.15 20.35 -3.34
CA VAL A 78 -2.10 18.92 -3.58
C VAL A 78 -3.52 18.36 -3.63
N THR A 79 -3.98 17.96 -4.82
CA THR A 79 -5.32 17.36 -5.00
C THR A 79 -5.32 16.35 -6.14
N GLY A 80 -6.25 15.39 -6.09
CA GLY A 80 -6.43 14.32 -7.08
C GLY A 80 -5.35 13.24 -7.07
N GLN A 81 -4.46 13.23 -6.07
CA GLN A 81 -3.31 12.34 -6.04
C GLN A 81 -3.58 11.05 -5.26
N CYS A 82 -2.86 9.99 -5.61
CA CYS A 82 -2.78 8.76 -4.83
C CYS A 82 -1.35 8.59 -4.31
N PHE A 83 -1.18 8.68 -2.99
CA PHE A 83 0.11 8.58 -2.34
C PHE A 83 0.35 7.18 -1.79
N TYR A 84 1.40 6.53 -2.26
CA TYR A 84 1.86 5.27 -1.69
C TYR A 84 2.66 5.56 -0.42
N VAL A 85 2.21 4.97 0.70
CA VAL A 85 2.89 5.04 2.01
C VAL A 85 3.14 3.60 2.44
N ASP A 86 4.13 2.99 1.81
CA ASP A 86 4.32 1.53 1.80
C ASP A 86 5.79 1.09 1.92
N GLY A 87 6.69 2.02 2.22
CA GLY A 87 8.13 1.72 2.30
C GLY A 87 8.76 1.30 0.97
N GLY A 88 8.15 1.66 -0.16
CA GLY A 88 8.62 1.34 -1.51
C GLY A 88 8.10 0.00 -2.05
N GLN A 89 7.18 -0.66 -1.33
CA GLN A 89 6.66 -1.97 -1.70
C GLN A 89 6.02 -1.98 -3.09
N SER A 90 5.27 -0.94 -3.46
CA SER A 90 4.62 -0.81 -4.77
C SER A 90 5.59 -0.74 -5.95
N LEU A 91 6.87 -0.44 -5.72
CA LEU A 91 7.89 -0.34 -6.77
C LEU A 91 8.58 -1.67 -7.04
N VAL A 92 8.48 -2.63 -6.12
CA VAL A 92 9.11 -3.94 -6.25
C VAL A 92 8.12 -4.91 -6.87
N ALA A 93 8.55 -5.64 -7.89
CA ALA A 93 7.77 -6.75 -8.43
C ALA A 93 7.62 -7.80 -7.33
N LEU A 94 6.41 -7.96 -6.80
CA LEU A 94 6.07 -9.14 -6.02
C LEU A 94 6.10 -10.35 -6.95
N PRO A 95 6.54 -11.53 -6.47
CA PRO A 95 6.28 -12.77 -7.19
C PRO A 95 4.77 -12.88 -7.44
N PRO A 96 4.35 -13.44 -8.59
CA PRO A 96 2.95 -13.63 -8.88
C PRO A 96 2.23 -14.27 -7.69
N TYR A 97 0.98 -13.87 -7.46
CA TYR A 97 0.22 -14.30 -6.28
C TYR A 97 0.10 -15.83 -6.19
N ILE A 98 0.13 -16.52 -7.34
CA ILE A 98 0.13 -17.98 -7.42
C ILE A 98 1.37 -18.57 -6.74
N ASP A 99 2.56 -18.05 -7.02
CA ASP A 99 3.83 -18.50 -6.45
C ASP A 99 3.87 -18.32 -4.93
N LEU A 100 3.32 -17.21 -4.43
CA LEU A 100 3.25 -16.94 -2.99
C LEU A 100 2.28 -17.92 -2.30
N VAL A 101 1.14 -18.20 -2.92
CA VAL A 101 0.15 -19.15 -2.40
C VAL A 101 0.70 -20.58 -2.45
N GLU A 102 1.36 -20.96 -3.54
CA GLU A 102 2.04 -22.25 -3.69
C GLU A 102 3.11 -22.44 -2.61
N GLN A 103 3.94 -21.42 -2.35
CA GLN A 103 4.93 -21.46 -1.26
C GLN A 103 4.29 -21.59 0.12
N LEU A 104 3.20 -20.87 0.39
CA LEU A 104 2.49 -20.93 1.67
C LEU A 104 1.76 -22.25 1.89
N LEU A 105 1.27 -22.88 0.81
CA LEU A 105 0.54 -24.14 0.84
C LEU A 105 1.45 -25.38 0.64
N GLY A 106 2.75 -25.18 0.37
CA GLY A 106 3.70 -26.26 0.11
C GLY A 106 3.44 -27.01 -1.21
N VAL A 107 2.82 -26.36 -2.18
CA VAL A 107 2.54 -26.91 -3.52
C VAL A 107 3.67 -26.46 -4.46
N ALA A 108 4.18 -27.37 -5.30
CA ALA A 108 5.27 -27.04 -6.24
C ALA A 108 4.77 -26.06 -7.32
N PRO A 109 5.61 -25.08 -7.74
CA PRO A 109 5.15 -24.05 -8.66
C PRO A 109 4.83 -24.60 -10.05
N ALA A 110 3.67 -24.24 -10.59
CA ALA A 110 3.14 -24.78 -11.85
C ALA A 110 3.88 -24.32 -13.13
N GLY A 111 5.00 -23.60 -13.02
CA GLY A 111 5.60 -22.92 -14.17
C GLY A 111 7.07 -22.57 -14.05
N ALA A 112 7.94 -23.52 -13.66
CA ALA A 112 9.37 -23.36 -13.93
C ALA A 112 9.56 -23.18 -15.45
N PRO A 113 10.27 -22.13 -15.93
CA PRO A 113 10.53 -21.99 -17.34
C PRO A 113 11.36 -23.20 -17.80
N THR A 114 10.79 -24.03 -18.67
CA THR A 114 11.57 -24.98 -19.45
C THR A 114 12.54 -24.18 -20.31
N CYS A 115 13.84 -24.41 -20.09
CA CYS A 115 14.91 -24.00 -21.00
C CYS A 115 14.59 -24.35 -22.45
#